data_AF-A0A2M6YX73-F1
#
_entry.id   AF-A0A2M6YX73-F1
#
_cell.length_a   1.000
_cell.length_b   1.000
_cell.length_c   1.000
_cell.angle_alpha   90.00
_cell.angle_beta   90.00
_cell.angle_gamma   90.00
#
_symmetry.space_group_name_H-M   'P 1'
#
loop_
_entity.id
_entity.type
_entity.pdbx_description
1 polymer ?
#
loop_
_entity_poly.entity_id
_entity_poly.type
_entity_poly.pdbx_seq_one_letter_code
_entity_poly.pdbx_strand_id
1 'polypeptide(L)'
;MPAVKVASAFAGGILFAHSFPSIPPLGLILVGAAFALLGCFFAVSSRHSARRTFLLRDALLLASVVSAGALFHLNDCASPESSSLYRLARGEISERRTAQSTKTRWITAVGSMRGWPDYSPSRVSFDFAVDSFLAGGRWEHGGGTLLAFLRTTDDEDSVHWVRSLRPGRVYEISGTLAAPKREGNPGELDYAGYLKVRGVAGILRFREGDIRIRGAESGGTVLAPAARAMHEWANEKLDVLVGGDEGNLLKGLLLGYRSEISRPLQTAFVNAGVVHILAVSGFNVAIIAGIIFSLLDLFRLGSVPKGLITIVSLIFYVMLVGASPSAVRAGIMGSAVLIASFIPRGISPLNSIAAAALIILVADTFSLFDVSFL
;
A
#
# COMPACT_ATOMS: atom_id res chain seq x y z
N MET A 1 17.67 23.00 4.58
CA MET A 1 18.39 21.73 4.32
C MET A 1 17.86 21.13 3.03
N PRO A 2 18.69 20.47 2.20
CA PRO A 2 18.19 19.71 1.05
C PRO A 2 17.22 18.63 1.54
N ALA A 3 16.05 18.50 0.89
CA ALA A 3 15.05 17.49 1.24
C ALA A 3 15.65 16.07 1.23
N VAL A 4 16.60 15.82 0.32
CA VAL A 4 17.39 14.58 0.26
C VAL A 4 18.04 14.23 1.59
N LYS A 5 18.65 15.19 2.31
CA LYS A 5 19.30 14.91 3.61
C LYS A 5 18.30 14.53 4.69
N VAL A 6 17.12 15.16 4.68
CA VAL A 6 16.07 14.88 5.67
C VAL A 6 15.45 13.51 5.39
N ALA A 7 15.12 13.22 4.11
CA ALA A 7 14.59 11.94 3.70
C ALA A 7 15.57 10.79 3.98
N SER A 8 16.87 10.96 3.70
CA SER A 8 17.88 9.95 3.99
C SER A 8 18.09 9.73 5.48
N ALA A 9 18.05 10.79 6.30
CA ALA A 9 18.10 10.68 7.75
C ALA A 9 16.88 9.93 8.30
N PHE A 10 15.67 10.24 7.80
CA PHE A 10 14.44 9.57 8.23
C PHE A 10 14.46 8.08 7.87
N ALA A 11 14.84 7.74 6.63
CA ALA A 11 15.02 6.36 6.19
C ALA A 11 16.10 5.61 6.99
N GLY A 12 17.21 6.28 7.32
CA GLY A 12 18.24 5.72 8.21
C GLY A 12 17.71 5.39 9.61
N GLY A 13 16.82 6.22 10.15
CA GLY A 13 16.09 5.94 11.39
C GLY A 13 15.21 4.70 11.33
N ILE A 14 14.47 4.53 10.23
CA ILE A 14 13.65 3.35 9.98
C ILE A 14 14.52 2.08 9.94
N LEU A 15 15.61 2.09 9.16
CA LEU A 15 16.54 0.95 9.05
C LEU A 15 17.19 0.60 10.39
N PHE A 16 17.54 1.61 11.18
CA PHE A 16 18.08 1.41 12.52
C PHE A 16 17.07 0.73 13.46
N ALA A 17 15.84 1.24 13.51
CA ALA A 17 14.78 0.63 14.32
C ALA A 17 14.43 -0.78 13.87
N HIS A 18 14.44 -1.03 12.55
CA HIS A 18 14.19 -2.36 11.98
C HIS A 18 15.26 -3.38 12.40
N SER A 19 16.53 -2.95 12.46
CA SER A 19 17.66 -3.79 12.89
C SER A 19 17.70 -4.02 14.40
N PHE A 20 17.14 -3.11 15.19
CA PHE A 20 17.14 -3.15 16.65
C PHE A 20 15.72 -2.98 17.23
N PRO A 21 14.83 -3.98 17.06
CA PRO A 21 13.43 -3.89 17.48
C PRO A 21 13.24 -3.84 19.01
N SER A 22 14.26 -4.16 19.80
CA SER A 22 14.22 -4.16 21.27
C SER A 22 14.42 -2.78 21.92
N ILE A 23 14.62 -1.72 21.14
CA ILE A 23 14.85 -0.38 21.67
C ILE A 23 13.53 0.19 22.23
N PRO A 24 13.50 0.65 23.50
CA PRO A 24 12.29 1.22 24.07
C PRO A 24 11.97 2.57 23.40
N PRO A 25 10.73 2.82 22.97
CA PRO A 25 10.34 4.04 22.27
C PRO A 25 10.58 5.30 23.12
N LEU A 26 10.43 5.21 24.45
CA LEU A 26 10.67 6.33 25.37
C LEU A 26 12.11 6.85 25.29
N GLY A 27 13.09 5.95 25.13
CA GLY A 27 14.50 6.33 24.97
C GLY A 27 14.76 7.13 23.69
N LEU A 28 14.13 6.72 22.57
CA LEU A 28 14.23 7.42 21.30
C LEU A 28 13.58 8.81 21.34
N ILE A 29 12.46 8.98 22.06
CA ILE A 29 11.81 10.29 22.25
C ILE A 29 12.75 11.23 23.00
N LEU A 30 13.34 10.79 24.11
CA LEU A 30 14.23 11.62 24.92
C LEU A 30 15.48 12.04 24.16
N VAL A 31 16.12 11.10 23.46
CA VAL A 31 17.31 11.36 22.63
C VAL A 31 16.98 12.30 21.48
N GLY A 32 15.87 12.06 20.77
CA GLY A 32 15.42 12.91 19.67
C GLY A 32 15.08 14.34 20.12
N ALA A 33 14.39 14.48 21.25
CA ALA A 33 14.05 15.77 21.83
C ALA A 33 15.30 16.54 22.29
N ALA A 34 16.27 15.85 22.91
CA ALA A 34 17.54 16.47 23.30
C ALA A 34 18.31 17.01 22.09
N PHE A 35 18.42 16.22 21.01
CA PHE A 35 19.07 16.66 19.78
C PHE A 35 18.34 17.82 19.09
N ALA A 36 17.00 17.82 19.09
CA ALA A 36 16.21 18.93 18.55
C ALA A 36 16.42 20.22 19.36
N LEU A 37 16.39 20.14 20.70
CA LEU A 37 16.62 21.28 21.59
C LEU A 37 18.03 21.84 21.44
N LEU A 38 19.05 20.98 21.42
CA LEU A 38 20.45 21.38 21.17
C LEU A 38 20.60 22.01 19.79
N GLY A 39 20.01 21.42 18.75
CA GLY A 39 20.03 21.97 17.38
C GLY A 39 19.38 23.36 17.30
N CYS A 40 18.22 23.55 17.91
CA CYS A 40 17.54 24.84 17.99
C CYS A 40 18.34 25.86 18.82
N PHE A 41 18.93 25.44 19.94
CA PHE A 41 19.81 26.30 20.76
C PHE A 41 20.99 26.82 19.95
N PHE A 42 21.69 25.95 19.21
CA PHE A 42 22.77 26.36 18.32
C PHE A 42 22.29 27.24 17.16
N ALA A 43 21.08 27.03 16.65
CA ALA A 43 20.50 27.88 15.61
C ALA A 43 20.24 29.33 16.09
N VAL A 44 19.86 29.49 17.36
CA VAL A 44 19.59 30.81 17.97
C VAL A 44 20.88 31.46 18.48
N SER A 45 21.80 30.68 19.06
CA SER A 45 23.04 31.19 19.66
C SER A 45 24.12 31.53 18.62
N SER A 46 24.12 30.89 17.45
CA SER A 46 25.14 31.09 16.42
C SER A 46 24.91 32.30 15.50
N ARG A 47 24.21 33.35 15.96
CA ARG A 47 24.00 34.58 15.15
C ARG A 47 25.31 35.27 14.72
N HIS A 48 26.42 34.98 15.40
CA HIS A 48 27.77 35.28 14.95
C HIS A 48 28.69 34.07 15.18
N SER A 49 29.39 33.65 14.12
CA SER A 49 30.63 32.84 14.15
C SER A 49 30.60 31.34 13.77
N ALA A 50 31.58 31.03 12.90
CA ALA A 50 32.23 29.77 12.53
C ALA A 50 31.43 28.70 11.75
N ARG A 51 32.00 28.23 10.63
CA ARG A 51 31.53 27.09 9.82
C ARG A 51 31.27 25.81 10.64
N ARG A 52 31.93 25.64 11.80
CA ARG A 52 31.73 24.52 12.73
C ARG A 52 30.37 24.54 13.45
N THR A 53 29.84 25.70 13.83
CA THR A 53 28.53 25.78 14.52
C THR A 53 27.38 25.43 13.58
N PHE A 54 27.48 25.81 12.31
CA PHE A 54 26.54 25.40 11.27
C PHE A 54 26.53 23.89 11.02
N LEU A 55 27.71 23.25 10.97
CA LEU A 55 27.81 21.79 10.81
C LEU A 55 27.24 21.04 12.01
N LEU A 56 27.52 21.51 13.23
CA LEU A 56 27.01 20.90 14.46
C LEU A 56 25.48 21.02 14.55
N ARG A 57 24.93 22.21 14.26
CA ARG A 57 23.48 22.45 14.18
C ARG A 57 22.83 21.48 13.19
N ASP A 58 23.38 21.39 11.99
CA ASP A 58 22.81 20.55 10.94
C ASP A 58 22.89 19.05 11.31
N ALA A 59 23.97 18.61 11.95
CA ALA A 59 24.09 17.23 12.44
C ALA A 59 23.08 16.90 13.55
N LEU A 60 22.86 17.81 14.50
CA LEU A 60 21.89 17.65 15.59
C LEU A 60 20.45 17.58 15.08
N LEU A 61 20.09 18.43 14.11
CA LEU A 61 18.77 18.38 13.48
C LEU A 61 18.57 17.10 12.64
N LEU A 62 19.61 16.59 11.98
CA LEU A 62 19.51 15.30 11.29
C LEU A 62 19.38 14.14 12.28
N ALA A 63 20.06 14.20 13.42
CA ALA A 63 19.95 13.17 14.47
C ALA A 63 18.55 13.11 15.10
N SER A 64 17.86 14.25 15.26
CA SER A 64 16.47 14.25 15.70
C SER A 64 15.53 13.65 14.64
N VAL A 65 15.79 13.87 13.35
CA VAL A 65 15.04 13.23 12.24
C VAL A 65 15.25 11.72 12.20
N VAL A 66 16.48 11.24 12.43
CA VAL A 66 16.77 9.79 12.58
C VAL A 66 15.94 9.20 13.73
N SER A 67 15.90 9.88 14.88
CA SER A 67 15.12 9.43 16.04
C SER A 67 13.62 9.41 15.74
N ALA A 68 13.11 10.41 14.99
CA ALA A 68 11.71 10.44 14.56
C ALA A 68 11.36 9.29 13.60
N GLY A 69 12.22 8.99 12.62
CA GLY A 69 12.03 7.86 11.70
C GLY A 69 11.99 6.51 12.43
N ALA A 70 12.89 6.33 13.41
CA ALA A 70 12.88 5.14 14.27
C ALA A 70 11.58 5.00 15.08
N LEU A 71 11.09 6.10 15.66
CA LEU A 71 9.83 6.11 16.42
C LEU A 71 8.61 5.79 15.59
N PHE A 72 8.51 6.41 14.40
CA PHE A 72 7.42 6.12 13.46
C PHE A 72 7.41 4.64 13.09
N HIS A 73 8.58 4.05 12.82
CA HIS A 73 8.66 2.63 12.46
C HIS A 73 8.24 1.71 13.60
N LEU A 74 8.67 2.00 14.84
CA LEU A 74 8.25 1.23 16.01
C LEU A 74 6.74 1.36 16.28
N ASN A 75 6.17 2.54 16.05
CA ASN A 75 4.72 2.76 16.18
C ASN A 75 3.93 2.00 15.09
N ASP A 76 4.39 2.05 13.84
CA ASP A 76 3.82 1.28 12.73
C ASP A 76 3.92 -0.22 13.01
N CYS A 77 5.01 -0.69 13.62
CA CYS A 77 5.15 -2.07 14.07
C CYS A 77 4.15 -2.46 15.18
N ALA A 78 3.81 -1.56 16.08
CA ALA A 78 2.90 -1.81 17.19
C ALA A 78 1.42 -1.81 16.76
N SER A 79 1.07 -1.04 15.73
CA SER A 79 -0.32 -0.85 15.31
C SER A 79 -1.08 -2.15 14.96
N PRO A 80 -0.52 -3.13 14.21
CA PRO A 80 -1.23 -4.36 13.87
C PRO A 80 -1.29 -5.35 15.04
N GLU A 81 -0.26 -5.34 15.91
CA GLU A 81 -0.14 -6.24 17.07
C GLU A 81 -1.21 -5.99 18.14
N SER A 82 -1.75 -4.76 18.19
CA SER A 82 -2.84 -4.40 19.09
C SER A 82 -4.19 -5.03 18.71
N SER A 83 -4.36 -5.49 17.47
CA SER A 83 -5.65 -6.03 17.01
C SER A 83 -5.91 -7.44 17.55
N SER A 84 -7.14 -7.69 18.03
CA SER A 84 -7.58 -9.00 18.54
C SER A 84 -7.41 -10.11 17.50
N LEU A 85 -7.68 -9.79 16.23
CA LEU A 85 -7.54 -10.68 15.09
C LEU A 85 -6.08 -11.09 14.81
N TYR A 86 -5.11 -10.17 15.00
CA TYR A 86 -3.68 -10.49 14.88
C TYR A 86 -3.23 -11.48 15.97
N ARG A 87 -3.62 -11.23 17.22
CA ARG A 87 -3.33 -12.14 18.34
C ARG A 87 -4.00 -13.50 18.16
N LEU A 88 -5.21 -13.53 17.58
CA LEU A 88 -5.91 -14.78 17.24
C LEU A 88 -5.16 -15.57 16.15
N ALA A 89 -4.70 -14.90 15.09
CA ALA A 89 -3.95 -15.52 14.00
C ALA A 89 -2.65 -16.18 14.49
N ARG A 90 -1.97 -15.55 15.46
CA ARG A 90 -0.75 -16.08 16.09
C ARG A 90 -0.97 -17.11 17.18
N GLY A 91 -2.21 -17.26 17.63
CA GLY A 91 -2.59 -18.21 18.65
C GLY A 91 -2.35 -17.76 20.09
N GLU A 92 -2.11 -16.47 20.31
CA GLU A 92 -1.92 -15.86 21.64
C GLU A 92 -3.23 -15.80 22.45
N ILE A 93 -4.37 -15.79 21.76
CA ILE A 93 -5.68 -16.01 22.37
C ILE A 93 -5.95 -17.52 22.34
N SER A 94 -5.85 -18.17 23.50
CA SER A 94 -6.12 -19.61 23.66
C SER A 94 -7.59 -19.84 23.96
N GLU A 95 -8.27 -20.62 23.10
CA GLU A 95 -9.53 -21.26 23.47
C GLU A 95 -9.25 -22.19 24.66
N ARG A 96 -9.88 -21.92 25.80
CA ARG A 96 -9.90 -22.87 26.91
C ARG A 96 -10.56 -24.16 26.38
N ARG A 97 -9.73 -25.20 26.18
CA ARG A 97 -10.03 -26.57 25.72
C ARG A 97 -9.75 -26.88 24.25
N THR A 98 -8.51 -26.72 23.83
CA THR A 98 -7.83 -27.80 23.08
C THR A 98 -6.33 -27.63 23.17
N ALA A 99 -5.69 -28.48 23.97
CA ALA A 99 -4.26 -28.68 23.92
C ALA A 99 -3.91 -29.45 22.64
N GLN A 100 -3.85 -28.75 21.50
CA GLN A 100 -3.15 -29.26 20.33
C GLN A 100 -2.68 -28.12 19.43
N SER A 101 -1.35 -28.01 19.34
CA SER A 101 -0.59 -27.09 18.52
C SER A 101 -0.82 -27.36 17.03
N THR A 102 -1.88 -26.80 16.46
CA THR A 102 -2.07 -26.73 15.00
C THR A 102 -1.99 -25.26 14.57
N LYS A 103 -1.03 -24.92 13.71
CA LYS A 103 -0.77 -23.54 13.18
C LYS A 103 -1.92 -22.92 12.38
N THR A 104 -3.05 -23.62 12.29
CA THR A 104 -4.19 -23.32 11.43
C THR A 104 -5.48 -23.46 12.24
N ARG A 105 -6.32 -22.44 12.23
CA ARG A 105 -7.57 -22.35 13.01
C ARG A 105 -8.75 -22.09 12.09
N TRP A 106 -9.88 -22.74 12.32
CA TRP A 106 -11.10 -22.44 11.57
C TRP A 106 -11.78 -21.20 12.15
N ILE A 107 -12.09 -20.21 11.31
CA ILE A 107 -12.81 -18.99 11.70
C ILE A 107 -13.93 -18.68 10.71
N THR A 108 -14.93 -17.93 11.17
CA THR A 108 -15.90 -17.27 10.30
C THR A 108 -15.73 -15.76 10.48
N ALA A 109 -15.45 -15.06 9.40
CA ALA A 109 -15.23 -13.61 9.40
C ALA A 109 -16.26 -12.92 8.49
N VAL A 110 -16.84 -11.84 8.99
CA VAL A 110 -17.75 -10.96 8.26
C VAL A 110 -17.05 -9.65 8.01
N GLY A 111 -17.08 -9.19 6.77
CA GLY A 111 -16.29 -8.04 6.37
C GLY A 111 -16.53 -7.64 4.94
N SER A 112 -15.77 -6.66 4.49
CA SER A 112 -15.86 -6.11 3.15
C SER A 112 -14.56 -6.29 2.39
N MET A 113 -14.69 -6.39 1.08
CA MET A 113 -13.57 -6.51 0.17
C MET A 113 -13.02 -5.11 -0.18
N ARG A 114 -11.74 -4.82 0.12
CA ARG A 114 -11.14 -3.47 -0.05
C ARG A 114 -10.79 -3.11 -1.49
N GLY A 115 -10.46 -4.10 -2.32
CA GLY A 115 -10.05 -3.90 -3.71
C GLY A 115 -10.43 -5.09 -4.57
N TRP A 116 -10.21 -4.98 -5.89
CA TRP A 116 -10.50 -6.07 -6.82
C TRP A 116 -9.65 -7.31 -6.52
N PRO A 117 -10.16 -8.53 -6.79
CA PRO A 117 -9.38 -9.74 -6.53
C PRO A 117 -8.20 -9.79 -7.50
N ASP A 118 -7.04 -10.21 -7.00
CA ASP A 118 -5.93 -10.62 -7.84
C ASP A 118 -6.16 -12.07 -8.29
N TYR A 119 -6.16 -12.27 -9.61
CA TYR A 119 -6.45 -13.53 -10.25
C TYR A 119 -5.16 -14.15 -10.75
N SER A 120 -4.87 -15.35 -10.28
CA SER A 120 -3.73 -16.15 -10.71
C SER A 120 -4.25 -17.51 -11.19
N PRO A 121 -3.52 -18.23 -12.08
CA PRO A 121 -4.04 -19.45 -12.71
C PRO A 121 -4.53 -20.55 -11.76
N SER A 122 -4.06 -20.55 -10.51
CA SER A 122 -4.38 -21.56 -9.48
C SER A 122 -4.94 -20.98 -8.18
N ARG A 123 -5.12 -19.65 -8.10
CA ARG A 123 -5.49 -18.97 -6.86
C ARG A 123 -6.13 -17.62 -7.13
N VAL A 124 -7.09 -17.26 -6.28
CA VAL A 124 -7.66 -15.91 -6.24
C VAL A 124 -7.39 -15.35 -4.87
N SER A 125 -6.85 -14.12 -4.80
CA SER A 125 -6.51 -13.48 -3.54
C SER A 125 -7.02 -12.06 -3.45
N PHE A 126 -7.45 -11.65 -2.26
CA PHE A 126 -7.86 -10.27 -2.03
C PHE A 126 -7.72 -9.84 -0.57
N ASP A 127 -7.64 -8.52 -0.38
CA ASP A 127 -7.63 -7.87 0.93
C ASP A 127 -9.08 -7.81 1.48
N PHE A 128 -9.32 -8.55 2.55
CA PHE A 128 -10.61 -8.64 3.23
C PHE A 128 -10.56 -7.86 4.55
N ALA A 129 -11.23 -6.71 4.59
CA ALA A 129 -11.37 -5.93 5.82
C ALA A 129 -12.43 -6.58 6.72
N VAL A 130 -12.00 -7.09 7.86
CA VAL A 130 -12.88 -7.78 8.81
C VAL A 130 -13.55 -6.76 9.72
N ASP A 131 -14.89 -6.73 9.67
CA ASP A 131 -15.72 -5.91 10.55
C ASP A 131 -15.97 -6.67 11.86
N SER A 132 -16.25 -7.97 11.76
CA SER A 132 -16.43 -8.86 12.91
C SER A 132 -16.01 -10.29 12.58
N PHE A 133 -15.60 -11.05 13.58
CA PHE A 133 -15.25 -12.45 13.41
C PHE A 133 -15.73 -13.29 14.60
N LEU A 134 -16.00 -14.56 14.32
CA LEU A 134 -16.41 -15.55 15.30
C LEU A 134 -15.16 -16.27 15.82
N ALA A 135 -14.85 -16.10 17.11
CA ALA A 135 -13.80 -16.83 17.83
C ALA A 135 -14.37 -17.38 19.15
N GLY A 136 -14.14 -18.67 19.45
CA GLY A 136 -14.62 -19.28 20.70
C GLY A 136 -16.14 -19.21 20.92
N GLY A 137 -16.94 -19.15 19.84
CA GLY A 137 -18.40 -19.04 19.92
C GLY A 137 -18.95 -17.65 20.27
N ARG A 138 -18.10 -16.61 20.33
CA ARG A 138 -18.52 -15.22 20.48
C ARG A 138 -18.09 -14.39 19.28
N TRP A 139 -18.95 -13.45 18.89
CA TRP A 139 -18.62 -12.45 17.88
C TRP A 139 -17.77 -11.35 18.50
N GLU A 140 -16.54 -11.22 18.03
CA GLU A 140 -15.68 -10.09 18.33
C GLU A 140 -15.78 -9.04 17.20
N HIS A 141 -15.85 -7.77 17.59
CA HIS A 141 -15.93 -6.65 16.66
C HIS A 141 -14.55 -6.00 16.52
N GLY A 142 -14.21 -5.59 15.30
CA GLY A 142 -12.93 -4.95 14.97
C GLY A 142 -11.79 -5.96 14.70
N GLY A 143 -10.86 -5.69 13.79
CA GLY A 143 -10.66 -4.51 12.95
C GLY A 143 -9.28 -4.63 12.29
N GLY A 144 -9.14 -5.62 11.42
CA GLY A 144 -7.88 -5.91 10.73
C GLY A 144 -8.16 -6.39 9.32
N THR A 145 -7.13 -6.36 8.48
CA THR A 145 -7.23 -6.90 7.12
C THR A 145 -6.76 -8.36 7.14
N LEU A 146 -7.49 -9.26 6.48
CA LEU A 146 -7.04 -10.61 6.17
C LEU A 146 -6.71 -10.69 4.68
N LEU A 147 -5.63 -11.39 4.33
CA LEU A 147 -5.41 -11.80 2.95
C LEU A 147 -6.18 -13.09 2.71
N ALA A 148 -7.32 -12.98 2.04
CA ALA A 148 -8.19 -14.09 1.75
C ALA A 148 -7.68 -14.81 0.49
N PHE A 149 -7.43 -16.11 0.59
CA PHE A 149 -7.07 -16.99 -0.52
C PHE A 149 -8.17 -18.00 -0.78
N LEU A 150 -8.69 -17.94 -2.00
CA LEU A 150 -9.51 -19.00 -2.57
C LEU A 150 -8.61 -19.91 -3.41
N ARG A 151 -8.65 -21.20 -3.11
CA ARG A 151 -8.06 -22.22 -4.00
C ARG A 151 -9.08 -22.54 -5.08
N THR A 152 -8.77 -22.18 -6.32
CA THR A 152 -9.60 -22.55 -7.47
C THR A 152 -9.25 -23.98 -7.87
N THR A 153 -10.25 -24.83 -8.00
CA THR A 153 -10.14 -26.08 -8.78
C THR A 153 -10.15 -25.72 -10.27
N ASP A 154 -9.49 -26.49 -11.12
CA ASP A 154 -9.32 -26.22 -12.57
C ASP A 154 -10.63 -26.28 -13.39
N ASP A 155 -11.79 -26.18 -12.75
CA ASP A 155 -13.10 -26.17 -13.41
C ASP A 155 -13.41 -24.77 -13.96
N GLU A 156 -13.81 -24.69 -15.24
CA GLU A 156 -14.20 -23.43 -15.89
C GLU A 156 -15.37 -22.74 -15.15
N ASP A 157 -16.26 -23.53 -14.54
CA ASP A 157 -17.40 -23.04 -13.74
C ASP A 157 -16.97 -22.34 -12.44
N SER A 158 -15.87 -22.78 -11.82
CA SER A 158 -15.32 -22.17 -10.60
C SER A 158 -14.82 -20.75 -10.85
N VAL A 159 -14.55 -20.36 -12.10
CA VAL A 159 -14.05 -19.01 -12.44
C VAL A 159 -15.20 -18.00 -12.58
N HIS A 160 -16.39 -18.44 -12.99
CA HIS A 160 -17.50 -17.55 -13.31
C HIS A 160 -18.10 -16.85 -12.08
N TRP A 161 -18.32 -17.56 -10.98
CA TRP A 161 -18.87 -16.93 -9.76
C TRP A 161 -17.82 -16.04 -9.06
N VAL A 162 -16.53 -16.36 -9.14
CA VAL A 162 -15.48 -15.49 -8.58
C VAL A 162 -15.48 -14.14 -9.28
N ARG A 163 -15.74 -14.10 -10.59
CA ARG A 163 -15.93 -12.86 -11.35
C ARG A 163 -17.16 -12.05 -10.89
N SER A 164 -18.07 -12.63 -10.11
CA SER A 164 -19.19 -11.91 -9.50
C SER A 164 -18.83 -11.21 -8.17
N LEU A 165 -17.63 -11.47 -7.62
CA LEU A 165 -17.14 -10.76 -6.45
C LEU A 165 -16.93 -9.28 -6.80
N ARG A 166 -17.34 -8.41 -5.88
CA ARG A 166 -17.32 -6.96 -6.04
C ARG A 166 -16.73 -6.32 -4.78
N PRO A 167 -15.75 -5.42 -4.92
CA PRO A 167 -15.28 -4.62 -3.80
C PRO A 167 -16.43 -3.88 -3.10
N GLY A 168 -16.40 -3.80 -1.77
CA GLY A 168 -17.39 -3.08 -0.97
C GLY A 168 -18.68 -3.81 -0.62
N ARG A 169 -18.95 -4.99 -1.18
CA ARG A 169 -19.99 -5.88 -0.65
C ARG A 169 -19.53 -6.50 0.66
N VAL A 170 -20.50 -6.81 1.52
CA VAL A 170 -20.25 -7.52 2.77
C VAL A 170 -20.35 -9.02 2.50
N TYR A 171 -19.23 -9.71 2.76
CA TYR A 171 -19.11 -11.15 2.63
C TYR A 171 -18.93 -11.78 4.01
N GLU A 172 -19.50 -12.95 4.19
CA GLU A 172 -19.23 -13.86 5.29
C GLU A 172 -18.37 -14.99 4.74
N ILE A 173 -17.12 -15.09 5.19
CA ILE A 173 -16.15 -16.06 4.73
C ILE A 173 -15.79 -16.96 5.90
N SER A 174 -16.01 -18.26 5.74
CA SER A 174 -15.53 -19.28 6.66
C SER A 174 -14.29 -19.96 6.10
N GLY A 175 -13.33 -20.26 6.95
CA GLY A 175 -12.11 -20.91 6.46
C GLY A 175 -11.03 -21.02 7.50
N THR A 176 -9.87 -21.45 7.04
CA THR A 176 -8.70 -21.66 7.89
C THR A 176 -7.84 -20.41 7.94
N LEU A 177 -7.81 -19.75 9.11
CA LEU A 177 -6.86 -18.71 9.45
C LEU A 177 -5.49 -19.32 9.74
N ALA A 178 -4.47 -18.79 9.07
CA ALA A 178 -3.08 -19.09 9.31
C ALA A 178 -2.31 -17.79 9.57
N ALA A 179 -1.39 -17.82 10.52
CA ALA A 179 -0.38 -16.77 10.63
C ALA A 179 0.51 -16.76 9.36
N PRO A 180 0.98 -15.59 8.91
CA PRO A 180 2.02 -15.51 7.89
C PRO A 180 3.23 -16.34 8.30
N LYS A 181 3.76 -17.15 7.37
CA LYS A 181 4.94 -17.95 7.64
C LYS A 181 6.14 -17.01 7.80
N ARG A 182 6.79 -17.04 8.96
CA ARG A 182 8.10 -16.39 9.18
C ARG A 182 9.21 -17.20 8.49
N GLU A 183 10.28 -16.51 8.12
CA GLU A 183 11.44 -17.04 7.40
C GLU A 183 11.87 -18.45 7.86
N GLY A 184 12.22 -19.29 6.89
CA GLY A 184 12.91 -20.56 7.14
C GLY A 184 14.39 -20.54 6.75
N ASN A 185 14.77 -19.67 5.81
CA ASN A 185 16.10 -19.64 5.20
C ASN A 185 16.70 -18.21 5.21
N PRO A 186 18.01 -18.05 5.51
CA PRO A 186 18.69 -16.76 5.44
C PRO A 186 18.64 -16.18 4.02
N GLY A 187 18.15 -14.94 3.87
CA GLY A 187 18.05 -14.22 2.58
C GLY A 187 16.72 -14.38 1.84
N GLU A 188 15.75 -15.13 2.38
CA GLU A 188 14.37 -15.15 1.89
C GLU A 188 13.66 -13.83 2.26
N LEU A 189 12.84 -13.29 1.36
CA LEU A 189 12.12 -12.03 1.61
C LEU A 189 11.15 -12.22 2.78
N ASP A 190 11.21 -11.36 3.80
CA ASP A 190 10.33 -11.44 4.99
C ASP A 190 8.88 -11.17 4.60
N TYR A 191 8.19 -12.23 4.17
CA TYR A 191 6.80 -12.16 3.74
C TYR A 191 5.85 -11.85 4.91
N ALA A 192 6.22 -12.27 6.12
CA ALA A 192 5.45 -11.96 7.33
C ALA A 192 5.57 -10.47 7.69
N GLY A 193 6.78 -9.92 7.58
CA GLY A 193 7.05 -8.48 7.64
C GLY A 193 6.25 -7.73 6.60
N TYR A 194 6.34 -8.13 5.32
CA TYR A 194 5.60 -7.54 4.20
C TYR A 194 4.08 -7.49 4.43
N LEU A 195 3.46 -8.57 4.92
CA LEU A 195 2.03 -8.56 5.22
C LEU A 195 1.69 -7.68 6.44
N LYS A 196 2.59 -7.59 7.42
CA LYS A 196 2.43 -6.69 8.57
C LYS A 196 2.36 -5.23 8.12
N VAL A 197 3.19 -4.82 7.16
CA VAL A 197 3.16 -3.49 6.51
C VAL A 197 1.79 -3.13 6.00
N ARG A 198 1.17 -4.07 5.26
CA ARG A 198 -0.13 -3.84 4.62
C ARG A 198 -1.29 -3.85 5.62
N GLY A 199 -1.01 -3.92 6.93
CA GLY A 199 -2.02 -4.09 7.97
C GLY A 199 -2.76 -5.43 7.85
N VAL A 200 -2.15 -6.42 7.20
CA VAL A 200 -2.69 -7.76 7.05
C VAL A 200 -2.32 -8.58 8.28
N ALA A 201 -3.32 -8.90 9.08
CA ALA A 201 -3.15 -9.60 10.34
C ALA A 201 -2.97 -11.11 10.16
N GLY A 202 -3.44 -11.68 9.05
CA GLY A 202 -3.35 -13.11 8.78
C GLY A 202 -3.81 -13.50 7.40
N ILE A 203 -3.64 -14.79 7.11
CA ILE A 203 -4.00 -15.40 5.85
C ILE A 203 -5.23 -16.28 6.06
N LEU A 204 -6.33 -15.98 5.38
CA LEU A 204 -7.56 -16.77 5.44
C LEU A 204 -7.69 -17.66 4.20
N ARG A 205 -7.59 -18.98 4.36
CA ARG A 205 -7.78 -19.93 3.26
C ARG A 205 -9.19 -20.49 3.30
N PHE A 206 -9.96 -20.32 2.24
CA PHE A 206 -11.34 -20.79 2.16
C PHE A 206 -11.61 -21.52 0.85
N ARG A 207 -12.71 -22.26 0.80
CA ARG A 207 -13.19 -22.96 -0.41
C ARG A 207 -14.40 -22.22 -0.97
N GLU A 208 -14.75 -22.55 -2.21
CA GLU A 208 -15.87 -21.95 -2.94
C GLU A 208 -17.21 -21.98 -2.16
N GLY A 209 -17.52 -23.08 -1.48
CA GLY A 209 -18.75 -23.20 -0.68
C GLY A 209 -18.76 -22.43 0.64
N ASP A 210 -17.63 -21.86 1.06
CA ASP A 210 -17.47 -21.24 2.38
C ASP A 210 -17.63 -19.70 2.35
N ILE A 211 -18.03 -19.13 1.22
CA ILE A 211 -18.32 -17.69 1.07
C ILE A 211 -19.82 -17.45 0.86
N ARG A 212 -20.37 -16.48 1.60
CA ARG A 212 -21.78 -16.06 1.49
C ARG A 212 -21.89 -14.55 1.43
N ILE A 213 -22.82 -14.05 0.62
CA ILE A 213 -23.14 -12.62 0.55
C ILE A 213 -24.13 -12.31 1.68
N ARG A 214 -23.75 -11.41 2.60
CA ARG A 214 -24.53 -11.13 3.82
C ARG A 214 -25.44 -9.92 3.71
N GLY A 215 -25.16 -8.98 2.80
CA GLY A 215 -25.97 -7.78 2.62
C GLY A 215 -25.37 -6.74 1.66
N ALA A 216 -26.16 -5.70 1.40
CA ALA A 216 -25.76 -4.56 0.57
C ALA A 216 -24.80 -3.64 1.34
N GLU A 217 -23.76 -3.24 0.60
CA GLU A 217 -22.80 -2.14 0.83
C GLU A 217 -22.42 -1.84 2.29
N SER A 218 -21.18 -2.21 2.64
CA SER A 218 -20.54 -1.63 3.84
C SER A 218 -20.32 -0.14 3.58
N GLY A 219 -20.65 0.70 4.56
CA GLY A 219 -20.65 2.17 4.51
C GLY A 219 -19.27 2.77 4.26
N GLY A 220 -18.74 2.57 3.06
CA GLY A 220 -17.52 3.19 2.58
C GLY A 220 -17.71 4.70 2.38
N THR A 221 -16.58 5.40 2.33
CA THR A 221 -16.50 6.82 1.99
C THR A 221 -17.33 7.14 0.74
N VAL A 222 -17.95 8.33 0.68
CA VAL A 222 -18.80 8.82 -0.43
C VAL A 222 -18.13 8.70 -1.82
N LEU A 223 -16.80 8.63 -1.86
CA LEU A 223 -16.00 8.51 -3.09
C LEU A 223 -15.87 7.05 -3.59
N ALA A 224 -16.09 6.05 -2.75
CA ALA A 224 -15.94 4.64 -3.14
C ALA A 224 -17.00 4.18 -4.16
N PRO A 225 -18.29 4.55 -4.04
CA PRO A 225 -19.28 4.26 -5.08
C PRO A 225 -18.96 4.95 -6.42
N ALA A 226 -18.50 6.21 -6.38
CA ALA A 226 -18.15 6.96 -7.58
C ALA A 226 -16.94 6.36 -8.31
N ALA A 227 -15.89 5.98 -7.58
CA ALA A 227 -14.73 5.30 -8.15
C ALA A 227 -15.11 3.96 -8.78
N ARG A 228 -16.03 3.20 -8.18
CA ARG A 228 -16.56 1.95 -8.74
C ARG A 228 -17.33 2.18 -10.02
N ALA A 229 -18.31 3.09 -9.99
CA ALA A 229 -19.12 3.40 -11.17
C ALA A 229 -18.24 3.86 -12.34
N MET A 230 -17.19 4.65 -12.07
CA MET A 230 -16.23 5.08 -13.08
C MET A 230 -15.38 3.92 -13.61
N HIS A 231 -14.93 3.02 -12.73
CA HIS A 231 -14.15 1.84 -13.12
C HIS A 231 -14.98 0.88 -13.98
N GLU A 232 -16.24 0.64 -13.60
CA GLU A 232 -17.19 -0.17 -14.37
C GLU A 232 -17.49 0.48 -15.73
N TRP A 233 -17.75 1.79 -15.75
CA TRP A 233 -17.93 2.54 -17.00
C TRP A 233 -16.71 2.46 -17.93
N ALA A 234 -15.50 2.61 -17.39
CA ALA A 234 -14.27 2.53 -18.17
C ALA A 234 -14.07 1.11 -18.75
N ASN A 235 -14.35 0.07 -17.96
CA ASN A 235 -14.31 -1.31 -18.42
C ASN A 235 -15.31 -1.55 -19.56
N GLU A 236 -16.57 -1.14 -19.38
CA GLU A 236 -17.61 -1.29 -20.39
C GLU A 236 -17.27 -0.55 -21.69
N LYS A 237 -16.72 0.67 -21.60
CA LYS A 237 -16.29 1.41 -22.79
C LYS A 237 -15.12 0.75 -23.51
N LEU A 238 -14.15 0.20 -22.78
CA LEU A 238 -13.03 -0.51 -23.39
C LEU A 238 -13.47 -1.82 -24.07
N ASP A 239 -14.48 -2.51 -23.53
CA ASP A 239 -15.09 -3.67 -24.19
C ASP A 239 -15.72 -3.30 -25.53
N VAL A 240 -16.42 -2.17 -25.58
CA VAL A 240 -17.10 -1.73 -26.80
C VAL A 240 -16.12 -1.18 -27.84
N LEU A 241 -15.06 -0.47 -27.41
CA LEU A 241 -14.13 0.22 -28.31
C LEU A 241 -13.08 -0.70 -28.94
N VAL A 242 -12.57 -1.66 -28.18
CA VAL A 242 -11.48 -2.55 -28.62
C VAL A 242 -11.96 -3.99 -28.67
N GLY A 243 -12.54 -4.47 -27.57
CA GLY A 243 -12.93 -5.88 -27.42
C GLY A 243 -11.76 -6.86 -27.53
N GLY A 244 -12.06 -8.15 -27.38
CA GLY A 244 -11.07 -9.22 -27.57
C GLY A 244 -9.91 -9.23 -26.56
N ASP A 245 -8.86 -9.98 -26.89
CA ASP A 245 -7.68 -10.14 -26.05
C ASP A 245 -6.87 -8.84 -25.95
N GLU A 246 -6.89 -7.99 -26.99
CA GLU A 246 -6.26 -6.68 -27.02
C GLU A 246 -6.95 -5.69 -26.06
N GLY A 247 -8.28 -5.69 -26.01
CA GLY A 247 -9.05 -4.90 -25.06
C GLY A 247 -8.78 -5.33 -23.62
N ASN A 248 -8.69 -6.64 -23.38
CA ASN A 248 -8.38 -7.20 -22.06
C ASN A 248 -6.94 -6.85 -21.62
N LEU A 249 -5.99 -6.86 -22.55
CA LEU A 249 -4.62 -6.39 -22.30
C LEU A 249 -4.59 -4.90 -21.94
N LEU A 250 -5.34 -4.08 -22.70
CA LEU A 250 -5.42 -2.64 -22.47
C LEU A 250 -6.07 -2.30 -21.12
N LYS A 251 -7.12 -3.02 -20.73
CA LYS A 251 -7.73 -2.95 -19.39
C LYS A 251 -6.73 -3.32 -18.30
N GLY A 252 -5.92 -4.36 -18.50
CA GLY A 252 -4.83 -4.73 -17.59
C GLY A 252 -3.81 -3.61 -17.41
N LEU A 253 -3.40 -2.97 -18.51
CA LEU A 253 -2.39 -1.90 -18.52
C LEU A 253 -2.91 -0.58 -17.93
N LEU A 254 -4.14 -0.18 -18.26
CA LEU A 254 -4.70 1.12 -17.89
C LEU A 254 -5.44 1.09 -16.55
N LEU A 255 -6.21 0.03 -16.30
CA LEU A 255 -7.12 -0.09 -15.16
C LEU A 255 -6.63 -1.11 -14.12
N GLY A 256 -5.55 -1.85 -14.42
CA GLY A 256 -5.04 -2.90 -13.54
C GLY A 256 -5.87 -4.18 -13.56
N TYR A 257 -6.81 -4.29 -14.49
CA TYR A 257 -7.77 -5.39 -14.55
C TYR A 257 -7.20 -6.58 -15.34
N ARG A 258 -6.65 -7.57 -14.64
CA ARG A 258 -5.97 -8.72 -15.24
C ARG A 258 -6.85 -9.96 -15.44
N SER A 259 -8.06 -9.96 -14.90
CA SER A 259 -8.97 -11.12 -14.85
C SER A 259 -9.50 -11.58 -16.21
N GLU A 260 -9.40 -10.72 -17.22
CA GLU A 260 -9.89 -10.99 -18.58
C GLU A 260 -8.76 -11.32 -19.56
N ILE A 261 -7.49 -11.21 -19.15
CA ILE A 261 -6.35 -11.55 -20.01
C ILE A 261 -6.30 -13.08 -20.17
N SER A 262 -6.37 -13.56 -21.42
CA SER A 262 -6.37 -14.98 -21.74
C SER A 262 -5.09 -15.69 -21.26
N ARG A 263 -5.21 -16.96 -20.84
CA ARG A 263 -4.06 -17.79 -20.39
C ARG A 263 -2.94 -17.88 -21.44
N PRO A 264 -3.23 -18.06 -22.75
CA PRO A 264 -2.20 -18.08 -23.78
C PRO A 264 -1.41 -16.77 -23.82
N LEU A 265 -2.09 -15.63 -23.71
CA LEU A 265 -1.47 -14.32 -23.73
C LEU A 265 -0.59 -14.11 -22.49
N GLN A 266 -1.10 -14.41 -21.28
CA GLN A 266 -0.28 -14.37 -20.05
C GLN A 266 0.99 -15.23 -20.18
N THR A 267 0.85 -16.44 -20.70
CA THR A 267 1.98 -17.35 -20.88
C THR A 267 3.01 -16.79 -21.87
N ALA A 268 2.57 -16.12 -22.93
CA ALA A 268 3.46 -15.43 -23.87
C ALA A 268 4.26 -14.30 -23.19
N PHE A 269 3.61 -13.48 -22.34
CA PHE A 269 4.30 -12.43 -21.57
C PHE A 269 5.28 -12.99 -20.54
N VAL A 270 4.95 -14.12 -19.91
CA VAL A 270 5.86 -14.85 -18.99
C VAL A 270 7.07 -15.37 -19.75
N ASN A 271 6.86 -16.05 -20.87
CA ASN A 271 7.94 -16.60 -21.70
C ASN A 271 8.85 -15.51 -22.27
N ALA A 272 8.30 -14.33 -22.58
CA ALA A 272 9.05 -13.16 -23.01
C ALA A 272 9.71 -12.38 -21.85
N GLY A 273 9.49 -12.77 -20.59
CA GLY A 273 10.07 -12.11 -19.41
C GLY A 273 9.47 -10.73 -19.07
N VAL A 274 8.40 -10.31 -19.76
CA VAL A 274 7.79 -8.97 -19.67
C VAL A 274 6.47 -8.95 -18.91
N VAL A 275 6.13 -10.03 -18.20
CA VAL A 275 4.89 -10.13 -17.41
C VAL A 275 4.69 -9.01 -16.37
N HIS A 276 5.78 -8.42 -15.88
CA HIS A 276 5.75 -7.32 -14.91
C HIS A 276 5.12 -6.03 -15.48
N ILE A 277 5.15 -5.85 -16.81
CA ILE A 277 4.54 -4.70 -17.50
C ILE A 277 3.01 -4.76 -17.45
N LEU A 278 2.43 -5.97 -17.27
CA LEU A 278 0.99 -6.15 -17.08
C LEU A 278 0.51 -5.61 -15.72
N ALA A 279 1.41 -5.14 -14.84
CA ALA A 279 1.04 -4.41 -13.63
C ALA A 279 0.92 -2.93 -13.96
N VAL A 280 -0.08 -2.26 -13.39
CA VAL A 280 -0.05 -0.79 -13.40
C VAL A 280 1.18 -0.35 -12.64
N SER A 281 2.14 0.19 -13.37
CA SER A 281 3.40 0.68 -12.85
C SER A 281 3.37 2.20 -12.73
N GLY A 282 4.33 2.77 -11.99
CA GLY A 282 4.50 4.22 -11.94
C GLY A 282 4.78 4.85 -13.32
N PHE A 283 5.26 4.07 -14.27
CA PHE A 283 5.46 4.52 -15.66
C PHE A 283 4.14 4.84 -16.36
N ASN A 284 3.09 4.04 -16.14
CA ASN A 284 1.77 4.31 -16.72
C ASN A 284 1.20 5.63 -16.20
N VAL A 285 1.37 5.89 -14.89
CA VAL A 285 0.97 7.15 -14.25
C VAL A 285 1.76 8.33 -14.83
N ALA A 286 3.07 8.17 -15.06
CA ALA A 286 3.92 9.22 -15.64
C ALA A 286 3.55 9.53 -17.10
N ILE A 287 3.27 8.52 -17.93
CA ILE A 287 2.79 8.73 -19.30
C ILE A 287 1.48 9.51 -19.30
N ILE A 288 0.52 9.11 -18.46
CA ILE A 288 -0.79 9.78 -18.37
C ILE A 288 -0.63 11.22 -17.91
N ALA A 289 0.22 11.47 -16.90
CA ALA A 289 0.57 12.83 -16.50
C ALA A 289 1.12 13.65 -17.67
N GLY A 290 2.07 13.08 -18.42
CA GLY A 290 2.71 13.71 -19.57
C GLY A 290 1.72 14.04 -20.68
N ILE A 291 0.85 13.09 -21.05
CA ILE A 291 -0.18 13.30 -22.08
C ILE A 291 -1.15 14.41 -21.66
N ILE A 292 -1.66 14.38 -20.42
CA ILE A 292 -2.58 15.40 -19.92
C ILE A 292 -1.90 16.76 -19.91
N PHE A 293 -0.67 16.83 -19.41
CA PHE A 293 0.12 18.05 -19.39
C PHE A 293 0.34 18.58 -20.81
N SER A 294 0.82 17.76 -21.76
CA SER A 294 1.03 18.18 -23.15
C SER A 294 -0.26 18.55 -23.87
N LEU A 295 -1.38 17.89 -23.59
CA LEU A 295 -2.67 18.25 -24.20
C LEU A 295 -3.14 19.62 -23.71
N LEU A 296 -2.93 19.94 -22.43
CA LEU A 296 -3.24 21.25 -21.86
C LEU A 296 -2.34 22.37 -22.42
N ASP A 297 -1.16 22.06 -22.97
CA ASP A 297 -0.35 23.05 -23.71
C ASP A 297 -1.07 23.55 -24.97
N LEU A 298 -1.84 22.68 -25.63
CA LEU A 298 -2.58 23.05 -26.84
C LEU A 298 -3.63 24.13 -26.56
N PHE A 299 -4.15 24.16 -25.33
CA PHE A 299 -5.14 25.15 -24.88
C PHE A 299 -4.51 26.47 -24.38
N ARG A 300 -3.17 26.64 -24.48
CA ARG A 300 -2.43 27.85 -24.08
C ARG A 300 -2.70 28.29 -22.63
N LEU A 301 -2.96 27.33 -21.74
CA LEU A 301 -3.15 27.58 -20.32
C LEU A 301 -1.81 27.99 -19.68
N GLY A 302 -1.87 28.86 -18.67
CA GLY A 302 -0.69 29.18 -17.85
C GLY A 302 -0.16 27.95 -17.12
N SER A 303 1.12 27.98 -16.71
CA SER A 303 1.79 26.86 -16.04
C SER A 303 1.05 26.37 -14.79
N VAL A 304 0.56 27.29 -13.95
CA VAL A 304 -0.13 26.97 -12.68
C VAL A 304 -1.47 26.25 -12.88
N PRO A 305 -2.45 26.78 -13.65
CA PRO A 305 -3.69 26.07 -13.95
C PRO A 305 -3.45 24.67 -14.54
N LYS A 306 -2.48 24.57 -15.44
CA LYS A 306 -2.13 23.34 -16.14
C LYS A 306 -1.72 22.22 -15.19
N GLY A 307 -0.75 22.46 -14.31
CA GLY A 307 -0.34 21.42 -13.37
C GLY A 307 -1.37 21.18 -12.26
N LEU A 308 -2.20 22.17 -11.88
CA LEU A 308 -3.32 21.91 -10.96
C LEU A 308 -4.34 20.94 -11.58
N ILE A 309 -4.73 21.16 -12.84
CA ILE A 309 -5.61 20.24 -13.57
C ILE A 309 -4.94 18.86 -13.67
N THR A 310 -3.64 18.82 -13.99
CA THR A 310 -2.90 17.55 -14.09
C THR A 310 -2.88 16.79 -12.76
N ILE A 311 -2.67 17.47 -11.63
CA ILE A 311 -2.71 16.85 -10.29
C ILE A 311 -4.11 16.29 -9.99
N VAL A 312 -5.16 17.06 -10.27
CA VAL A 312 -6.55 16.59 -10.07
C VAL A 312 -6.84 15.37 -10.94
N SER A 313 -6.42 15.39 -12.21
CA SER A 313 -6.57 14.25 -13.10
C SER A 313 -5.77 13.03 -12.66
N LEU A 314 -4.58 13.23 -12.07
CA LEU A 314 -3.79 12.14 -11.51
C LEU A 314 -4.46 11.50 -10.28
N ILE A 315 -4.99 12.32 -9.36
CA ILE A 315 -5.75 11.81 -8.21
C ILE A 315 -6.94 10.99 -8.70
N PHE A 316 -7.65 11.51 -9.71
CA PHE A 316 -8.76 10.81 -10.34
C PHE A 316 -8.33 9.49 -10.99
N TYR A 317 -7.22 9.48 -11.72
CA TYR A 317 -6.67 8.27 -12.32
C TYR A 317 -6.28 7.22 -11.27
N VAL A 318 -5.63 7.63 -10.17
CA VAL A 318 -5.27 6.72 -9.07
C VAL A 318 -6.52 6.10 -8.45
N MET A 319 -7.59 6.88 -8.27
CA MET A 319 -8.88 6.35 -7.81
C MET A 319 -9.51 5.40 -8.83
N LEU A 320 -9.42 5.73 -10.12
CA LEU A 320 -9.95 4.90 -11.20
C LEU A 320 -9.26 3.53 -11.23
N VAL A 321 -7.97 3.45 -10.97
CA VAL A 321 -7.22 2.17 -10.95
C VAL A 321 -7.40 1.39 -9.63
N GLY A 322 -8.22 1.89 -8.70
CA GLY A 322 -8.49 1.23 -7.42
C GLY A 322 -7.41 1.48 -6.36
N ALA A 323 -6.66 2.59 -6.48
CA ALA A 323 -5.67 3.05 -5.50
C ALA A 323 -4.63 1.98 -5.12
N SER A 324 -4.12 1.26 -6.13
CA SER A 324 -3.01 0.33 -5.90
C SER A 324 -1.81 1.07 -5.29
N PRO A 325 -1.04 0.46 -4.36
CA PRO A 325 0.07 1.13 -3.69
C PRO A 325 1.07 1.78 -4.67
N SER A 326 1.38 1.09 -5.77
CA SER A 326 2.25 1.64 -6.83
C SER A 326 1.65 2.86 -7.52
N ALA A 327 0.35 2.86 -7.82
CA ALA A 327 -0.31 4.00 -8.46
C ALA A 327 -0.39 5.21 -7.51
N VAL A 328 -0.69 4.99 -6.23
CA VAL A 328 -0.74 6.03 -5.20
C VAL A 328 0.63 6.70 -5.06
N ARG A 329 1.72 5.92 -4.94
CA ARG A 329 3.08 6.46 -4.83
C ARG A 329 3.46 7.28 -6.06
N ALA A 330 3.21 6.77 -7.26
CA ALA A 330 3.49 7.49 -8.50
C ALA A 330 2.66 8.78 -8.62
N GLY A 331 1.41 8.77 -8.18
CA GLY A 331 0.56 9.96 -8.13
C GLY A 331 1.11 11.02 -7.16
N ILE A 332 1.57 10.61 -5.97
CA ILE A 332 2.20 11.51 -4.98
C ILE A 332 3.50 12.10 -5.53
N MET A 333 4.37 11.26 -6.10
CA MET A 333 5.65 11.70 -6.67
C MET A 333 5.45 12.65 -7.86
N GLY A 334 4.55 12.30 -8.80
CA GLY A 334 4.21 13.15 -9.94
C GLY A 334 3.64 14.50 -9.50
N SER A 335 2.74 14.50 -8.51
CA SER A 335 2.17 15.72 -7.95
C SER A 335 3.22 16.59 -7.26
N ALA A 336 4.14 16.00 -6.50
CA ALA A 336 5.23 16.71 -5.85
C ALA A 336 6.19 17.38 -6.86
N VAL A 337 6.51 16.68 -7.96
CA VAL A 337 7.33 17.24 -9.05
C VAL A 337 6.62 18.42 -9.72
N LEU A 338 5.33 18.31 -10.01
CA LEU A 338 4.53 19.40 -10.58
C LEU A 338 4.45 20.61 -9.65
N ILE A 339 4.19 20.39 -8.36
CA ILE A 339 4.16 21.48 -7.36
C ILE A 339 5.53 22.17 -7.29
N ALA A 340 6.61 21.40 -7.28
CA ALA A 340 7.96 21.94 -7.26
C ALA A 340 8.28 22.79 -8.50
N SER A 341 7.75 22.42 -9.67
CA SER A 341 7.93 23.19 -10.91
C SER A 341 7.29 24.58 -10.89
N PHE A 342 6.32 24.80 -9.99
CA PHE A 342 5.65 26.10 -9.81
C PHE A 342 6.40 27.04 -8.89
N ILE A 343 7.33 26.51 -8.09
CA ILE A 343 8.12 27.33 -7.20
C ILE A 343 9.22 27.99 -8.05
N PRO A 344 9.31 29.33 -8.11
CA PRO A 344 10.28 30.03 -8.97
C PRO A 344 11.74 29.77 -8.59
N ARG A 345 11.99 29.13 -7.44
CA ARG A 345 13.32 28.69 -7.02
C ARG A 345 13.61 27.40 -7.78
N GLY A 346 14.77 27.29 -8.43
CA GLY A 346 15.21 26.08 -9.13
C GLY A 346 15.35 24.87 -8.20
N ILE A 347 14.22 24.26 -7.83
CA ILE A 347 14.17 23.05 -7.03
C ILE A 347 14.66 21.91 -7.92
N SER A 348 15.77 21.30 -7.52
CA SER A 348 16.26 20.09 -8.17
C SER A 348 15.18 18.99 -8.14
N PRO A 349 14.90 18.30 -9.26
CA PRO A 349 13.96 17.17 -9.29
C PRO A 349 14.21 16.13 -8.20
N LEU A 350 15.49 15.91 -7.86
CA LEU A 350 15.89 15.00 -6.77
C LEU A 350 15.35 15.43 -5.40
N ASN A 351 15.28 16.74 -5.13
CA ASN A 351 14.70 17.24 -3.88
C ASN A 351 13.18 17.07 -3.85
N SER A 352 12.51 17.20 -5.00
CA SER A 352 11.07 16.97 -5.11
C SER A 352 10.72 15.51 -4.88
N ILE A 353 11.47 14.59 -5.48
CA ILE A 353 11.32 13.15 -5.28
C ILE A 353 11.64 12.79 -3.82
N ALA A 354 12.71 13.34 -3.23
CA ALA A 354 13.03 13.10 -1.83
C ALA A 354 11.95 13.64 -0.86
N ALA A 355 11.32 14.76 -1.18
CA ALA A 355 10.18 15.27 -0.42
C ALA A 355 8.97 14.35 -0.53
N ALA A 356 8.66 13.84 -1.73
CA ALA A 356 7.60 12.85 -1.94
C ALA A 356 7.89 11.54 -1.18
N ALA A 357 9.12 11.05 -1.25
CA ALA A 357 9.55 9.87 -0.51
C ALA A 357 9.40 10.06 1.01
N LEU A 358 9.75 11.24 1.54
CA LEU A 358 9.53 11.56 2.95
C LEU A 358 8.04 11.55 3.31
N ILE A 359 7.16 12.12 2.48
CA ILE A 359 5.70 12.10 2.69
C ILE A 359 5.20 10.66 2.73
N ILE A 360 5.65 9.81 1.79
CA ILE A 360 5.27 8.40 1.74
C ILE A 360 5.76 7.66 2.99
N LEU A 361 7.01 7.85 3.41
CA LEU A 361 7.59 7.19 4.58
C LEU A 361 6.97 7.62 5.91
N VAL A 362 6.49 8.87 6.00
CA VAL A 362 5.75 9.34 7.17
C VAL A 362 4.34 8.72 7.23
N ALA A 363 3.73 8.45 6.08
CA ALA A 363 2.43 7.78 6.00
C ALA A 363 2.54 6.26 6.23
N ASP A 364 3.62 5.64 5.76
CA ASP A 364 3.91 4.22 5.91
C ASP A 364 5.43 3.99 5.87
N THR A 365 6.03 3.73 7.03
CA THR A 365 7.49 3.55 7.13
C THR A 365 8.00 2.31 6.42
N PHE A 366 7.14 1.30 6.28
CA PHE A 366 7.53 0.04 5.68
C PHE A 366 7.58 0.07 4.16
N SER A 367 7.00 1.11 3.54
CA SER A 367 7.17 1.36 2.10
C SER A 367 8.65 1.37 1.70
N LEU A 368 9.59 1.67 2.61
CA LEU A 368 11.04 1.60 2.38
C LEU A 368 11.55 0.21 1.97
N PHE A 369 10.88 -0.85 2.43
CA PHE A 369 11.28 -2.25 2.18
C PHE A 369 10.56 -2.88 0.99
N ASP A 370 9.66 -2.14 0.33
CA ASP A 370 9.01 -2.57 -0.89
C ASP A 370 10.00 -2.45 -2.07
N VAL A 371 10.08 -3.49 -2.89
CA VAL A 371 10.93 -3.55 -4.10
C VAL A 371 10.59 -2.41 -5.09
N SER A 372 9.39 -1.85 -4.97
CA SER A 372 8.82 -0.82 -5.85
C SER A 372 8.80 0.60 -5.25
N PHE A 373 9.62 0.87 -4.23
CA PHE A 373 9.66 2.16 -3.55
C PHE A 373 10.36 3.29 -4.33
N LEU A 374 11.38 2.96 -5.13
CA LEU A 374 12.21 3.92 -5.86
C LEU A 374 11.85 4.02 -7.34
#